data_AF-A0A2E6A8K0-F1
#
_entry.id   AF-A0A2E6A8K0-F1
#
_cell.length_a   1.000
_cell.length_b   1.000
_cell.length_c   1.000
_cell.angle_alpha   90.00
_cell.angle_beta   90.00
_cell.angle_gamma   90.00
#
_symmetry.space_group_name_H-M   'P 1'
#
loop_
_entity.id
_entity.type
_entity.pdbx_description
1 polymer ?
#
loop_
_entity_poly.entity_id
_entity_poly.type
_entity_poly.pdbx_seq_one_letter_code
_entity_poly.pdbx_strand_id
1 'polypeptide(L)'
;MNKSKLIEELFNELLGEAIHGGPMDDPSKTGSAESIYGRTDKTKHPKMDERELGGPLKSFTYTVDSIPMPEVSELGWADASTTAKGKAINPNRVEISSYLKNIEGTTLQEKLASIQEVIENGFSENSTVNQVLSHLVFLKTLTFIVQNFNASSSGFTFESFLGVLLGGKQVPTGQDTIADLISGTGEYVSLKLLTEGSTSVEGSYTQLIKDLKSDKTGGKMKYVVALKDFDGEGTNAQGRVSVYDFVIDRNSLSDIMKLNKPSQECFRLISKEDRRKLYDPRKGDEFEEVRLQRDEYMQALVDGIASGNKKLKKNVLDLAKKLMKADFAAAIKKKPADKEYFQELFKDYANNLTIEELGLDPVGSQARTRVAKELDEKKRNVNADEYLYGLGGDVLDRLWNDHHGIGIGKDGRKTKGVVKTKAQALADMKSSFAKNLMSFEESMRELEGMSDKDYYEHIEKYSFGVVATKQFAVTQDKMKSAVETHGASLGSLSIGKDSIIKAMQTAKSDLDKIMFAILGEMNQLSKSLREFFVNGLSTSKGEEAKTHANTVGKQTSAAMGMLKGKGR
;
A
#
# COMPACT_ATOMS: atom_id res chain seq x y z
N MET A 1 -30.48 13.58 -58.00
CA MET A 1 -29.13 14.09 -57.63
C MET A 1 -28.28 14.16 -58.90
N ASN A 2 -27.52 15.23 -59.14
CA ASN A 2 -26.67 15.37 -60.33
C ASN A 2 -25.51 14.36 -60.26
N LYS A 3 -25.26 13.59 -61.33
CA LYS A 3 -24.18 12.58 -61.40
C LYS A 3 -22.82 13.15 -61.04
N SER A 4 -22.51 14.40 -61.42
CA SER A 4 -21.25 15.05 -61.03
C SER A 4 -21.15 15.30 -59.52
N LYS A 5 -22.25 15.65 -58.86
CA LYS A 5 -22.27 15.92 -57.41
C LYS A 5 -22.07 14.64 -56.59
N LEU A 6 -22.66 13.52 -57.02
CA LEU A 6 -22.45 12.22 -56.38
C LEU A 6 -20.98 11.75 -56.50
N ILE A 7 -20.35 11.96 -57.66
CA ILE A 7 -18.93 11.62 -57.88
C ILE A 7 -18.03 12.48 -57.00
N GLU A 8 -18.29 13.79 -56.93
CA GLU A 8 -17.53 14.74 -56.11
C GLU A 8 -17.68 14.46 -54.61
N GLU A 9 -18.89 14.11 -54.14
CA GLU A 9 -19.12 13.68 -52.75
C GLU A 9 -18.39 12.38 -52.43
N LEU A 10 -18.45 11.36 -53.30
CA LEU A 10 -17.69 10.11 -53.13
C LEU A 10 -16.18 10.33 -53.09
N PHE A 11 -15.65 11.24 -53.92
CA PHE A 11 -14.23 11.55 -53.98
C PHE A 11 -13.75 12.32 -52.74
N ASN A 12 -14.56 13.28 -52.28
CA ASN A 12 -14.27 14.07 -51.08
C ASN A 12 -14.40 13.23 -49.80
N GLU A 13 -15.29 12.26 -49.75
CA GLU A 13 -15.47 11.36 -48.60
C GLU A 13 -14.36 10.29 -48.54
N LEU A 14 -13.87 9.81 -49.69
CA LEU A 14 -12.72 8.89 -49.76
C LEU A 14 -11.38 9.54 -49.42
N LEU A 15 -11.22 10.85 -49.64
CA LEU A 15 -9.96 11.58 -49.45
C LEU A 15 -9.97 12.50 -48.21
N GLY A 16 -11.14 12.85 -47.68
CA GLY A 16 -11.31 13.92 -46.69
C GLY A 16 -10.90 13.57 -45.27
N GLU A 17 -10.87 12.29 -44.89
CA GLU A 17 -10.56 11.91 -43.49
C GLU A 17 -9.07 11.58 -43.23
N ALA A 18 -8.22 11.52 -44.26
CA ALA A 18 -6.83 11.08 -44.08
C ALA A 18 -5.78 12.20 -43.96
N ILE A 19 -6.07 13.46 -44.32
CA ILE A 19 -5.04 14.51 -44.32
C ILE A 19 -5.63 15.87 -43.89
N HIS A 20 -5.38 16.26 -42.64
CA HIS A 20 -5.41 17.65 -42.22
C HIS A 20 -3.99 18.07 -41.84
N GLY A 21 -3.35 18.87 -42.69
CA GLY A 21 -2.06 19.50 -42.39
C GLY A 21 -1.48 20.32 -43.54
N GLY A 22 -1.70 21.64 -43.51
CA GLY A 22 -0.87 22.64 -44.21
C GLY A 22 -1.61 23.51 -45.23
N PRO A 23 -1.41 24.85 -45.23
CA PRO A 23 -2.06 25.75 -46.20
C PRO A 23 -1.45 25.56 -47.58
N MET A 24 -2.30 25.36 -48.60
CA MET A 24 -1.87 25.41 -50.00
C MET A 24 -1.85 26.85 -50.49
N ASP A 25 -0.68 27.28 -50.96
CA ASP A 25 -0.47 28.52 -51.69
C ASP A 25 -1.02 28.44 -53.13
N ASP A 26 -1.64 29.56 -53.55
CA ASP A 26 -1.86 30.09 -54.90
C ASP A 26 -2.44 29.17 -56.02
N PRO A 27 -3.74 29.31 -56.38
CA PRO A 27 -4.38 28.55 -57.45
C PRO A 27 -4.12 29.06 -58.89
N SER A 28 -3.15 29.94 -59.13
CA SER A 28 -2.97 30.58 -60.45
C SER A 28 -2.07 29.86 -61.47
N LYS A 29 -1.57 28.65 -61.20
CA LYS A 29 -0.76 27.89 -62.19
C LYS A 29 -1.60 26.85 -62.95
N THR A 30 -2.11 27.26 -64.10
CA THR A 30 -2.74 26.39 -65.09
C THR A 30 -1.70 25.49 -65.77
N GLY A 31 -1.50 24.28 -65.23
CA GLY A 31 -0.90 23.15 -65.95
C GLY A 31 -2.01 22.25 -66.51
N SER A 32 -1.98 21.96 -67.82
CA SER A 32 -2.98 21.15 -68.50
C SER A 32 -3.07 19.72 -67.95
N ALA A 33 -4.29 19.22 -67.81
CA ALA A 33 -4.64 17.93 -67.20
C ALA A 33 -4.34 16.68 -68.07
N GLU A 34 -3.40 16.76 -69.02
CA GLU A 34 -3.15 15.70 -70.01
C GLU A 34 -1.88 14.86 -69.77
N SER A 35 -1.12 15.05 -68.69
CA SER A 35 0.16 14.34 -68.52
C SER A 35 0.23 13.27 -67.42
N ILE A 36 -0.87 12.93 -66.74
CA ILE A 36 -0.84 11.95 -65.63
C ILE A 36 -1.32 10.56 -66.06
N TYR A 37 -2.15 10.46 -67.10
CA TYR A 37 -2.49 9.17 -67.71
C TYR A 37 -1.55 8.87 -68.87
N GLY A 38 -0.39 8.31 -68.52
CA GLY A 38 0.46 7.62 -69.48
C GLY A 38 -0.38 6.69 -70.34
N ARG A 39 -0.17 6.77 -71.65
CA ARG A 39 -0.81 6.01 -72.73
C ARG A 39 -0.88 4.50 -72.37
N THR A 40 -1.97 4.07 -71.74
CA THR A 40 -2.22 2.66 -71.45
C THR A 40 -2.72 1.99 -72.73
N ASP A 41 -1.91 1.05 -73.22
CA ASP A 41 -2.26 0.11 -74.27
C ASP A 41 -3.55 -0.65 -73.87
N LYS A 42 -4.63 -0.42 -74.63
CA LYS A 42 -5.97 -0.97 -74.35
C LYS A 42 -6.08 -2.49 -74.55
N THR A 43 -4.98 -3.18 -74.83
CA THR A 43 -4.98 -4.61 -75.19
C THR A 43 -4.42 -5.54 -74.11
N LYS A 44 -3.95 -5.02 -72.98
CA LYS A 44 -3.46 -5.84 -71.86
C LYS A 44 -4.03 -5.38 -70.52
N HIS A 45 -5.23 -5.84 -70.20
CA HIS A 45 -5.63 -5.91 -68.79
C HIS A 45 -4.71 -6.93 -68.11
N PRO A 46 -3.94 -6.55 -67.08
CA PRO A 46 -3.28 -7.54 -66.25
C PRO A 46 -4.40 -8.37 -65.62
N LYS A 47 -4.48 -9.66 -65.96
CA LYS A 47 -5.21 -10.59 -65.12
C LYS A 47 -4.44 -10.63 -63.80
N MET A 48 -4.87 -9.84 -62.81
CA MET A 48 -4.52 -10.10 -61.42
C MET A 48 -5.01 -11.53 -61.14
N ASP A 49 -4.08 -12.44 -60.90
CA ASP A 49 -4.40 -13.81 -60.54
C ASP A 49 -5.06 -13.74 -59.15
N GLU A 50 -6.37 -13.98 -59.09
CA GLU A 50 -7.15 -14.01 -57.83
C GLU A 50 -6.59 -15.03 -56.82
N ARG A 51 -5.65 -15.88 -57.24
CA ARG A 51 -4.96 -16.87 -56.39
C ARG A 51 -3.88 -16.30 -55.47
N GLU A 52 -3.38 -15.08 -55.66
CA GLU A 52 -2.33 -14.53 -54.78
C GLU A 52 -2.85 -13.92 -53.46
N LEU A 53 -4.16 -13.72 -53.32
CA LEU A 53 -4.79 -13.21 -52.09
C LEU A 53 -5.21 -14.33 -51.09
N GLY A 54 -4.97 -15.60 -51.43
CA GLY A 54 -5.50 -16.77 -50.71
C GLY A 54 -4.47 -17.61 -49.94
N GLY A 55 -3.24 -17.13 -49.73
CA GLY A 55 -2.29 -17.84 -48.88
C GLY A 55 -2.83 -17.96 -47.45
N PRO A 56 -2.69 -19.10 -46.75
CA PRO A 56 -3.14 -19.20 -45.36
C PRO A 56 -2.47 -18.12 -44.53
N LEU A 57 -3.28 -17.27 -43.88
CA LEU A 57 -2.79 -16.22 -43.00
C LEU A 57 -1.80 -16.84 -42.01
N LYS A 58 -0.57 -16.29 -41.93
CA LYS A 58 0.40 -16.71 -40.93
C LYS A 58 -0.24 -16.53 -39.57
N SER A 59 -0.48 -17.64 -38.86
CA SER A 59 -0.99 -17.57 -37.49
C SER A 59 0.09 -16.98 -36.60
N PHE A 60 -0.16 -15.80 -36.03
CA PHE A 60 0.65 -15.26 -34.95
C PHE A 60 0.38 -16.06 -33.68
N THR A 61 1.42 -16.71 -33.15
CA THR A 61 1.36 -17.40 -31.86
C THR A 61 1.71 -16.39 -30.77
N TYR A 62 0.73 -16.01 -29.95
CA TYR A 62 0.96 -15.17 -28.78
C TYR A 62 1.28 -16.05 -27.57
N THR A 63 2.38 -15.77 -26.89
CA THR A 63 2.78 -16.46 -25.65
C THR A 63 2.61 -15.53 -24.45
N VAL A 64 2.42 -16.07 -23.25
CA VAL A 64 2.35 -15.28 -21.99
C VAL A 64 3.60 -14.42 -21.79
N ASP A 65 4.75 -14.86 -22.30
CA ASP A 65 6.02 -14.13 -22.27
C ASP A 65 5.98 -12.84 -23.10
N SER A 66 5.06 -12.75 -24.06
CA SER A 66 4.86 -11.56 -24.90
C SER A 66 4.13 -10.43 -24.17
N ILE A 67 3.47 -10.70 -23.03
CA ILE A 67 2.85 -9.66 -22.21
C ILE A 67 3.96 -8.93 -21.42
N PRO A 68 4.03 -7.59 -21.47
CA PRO A 68 4.95 -6.82 -20.64
C PRO A 68 4.82 -7.19 -19.16
N MET A 69 5.95 -7.31 -18.47
CA MET A 69 5.98 -7.51 -17.03
C MET A 69 6.83 -6.38 -16.44
N PRO A 70 6.22 -5.38 -15.80
CA PRO A 70 6.96 -4.35 -15.10
C PRO A 70 7.90 -5.00 -14.08
N GLU A 71 9.09 -4.41 -13.88
CA GLU A 71 10.04 -4.93 -12.91
C GLU A 71 9.44 -4.84 -11.50
N VAL A 72 9.12 -6.00 -10.93
CA VAL A 72 8.53 -6.14 -9.60
C VAL A 72 9.65 -6.01 -8.56
N SER A 73 9.66 -4.91 -7.81
CA SER A 73 10.60 -4.75 -6.69
C SER A 73 9.92 -4.08 -5.50
N GLU A 74 10.16 -4.63 -4.31
CA GLU A 74 9.62 -4.16 -3.03
C GLU A 74 9.95 -2.68 -2.78
N LEU A 75 11.20 -2.30 -3.02
CA LEU A 75 11.68 -0.92 -2.84
C LEU A 75 11.28 0.00 -3.99
N GLY A 76 10.92 -0.56 -5.15
CA GLY A 76 10.63 0.23 -6.34
C GLY A 76 9.21 0.76 -6.40
N TRP A 77 8.24 0.01 -5.89
CA TRP A 77 6.83 0.42 -5.97
C TRP A 77 6.35 1.14 -4.71
N ALA A 78 7.03 0.97 -3.57
CA ALA A 78 6.65 1.53 -2.27
C ALA A 78 6.50 3.06 -2.26
N ASP A 79 7.35 3.79 -2.98
CA ASP A 79 7.43 5.25 -2.90
C ASP A 79 6.55 5.95 -3.95
N ALA A 80 5.35 6.40 -3.53
CA ALA A 80 4.53 7.34 -4.32
C ALA A 80 4.96 8.80 -4.12
N SER A 81 5.77 9.03 -3.08
CA SER A 81 6.03 10.32 -2.48
C SER A 81 7.37 10.88 -2.93
N THR A 82 7.45 11.20 -4.22
CA THR A 82 8.52 12.07 -4.70
C THR A 82 7.99 13.29 -5.45
N THR A 83 6.88 13.83 -4.97
CA THR A 83 6.54 15.26 -5.13
C THR A 83 6.93 16.10 -3.92
N ALA A 84 7.43 15.51 -2.83
CA ALA A 84 8.03 16.26 -1.72
C ALA A 84 9.54 16.46 -1.94
N LYS A 85 9.90 17.62 -2.50
CA LYS A 85 11.27 18.16 -2.63
C LYS A 85 12.31 17.22 -3.29
N GLY A 86 12.19 17.03 -4.61
CA GLY A 86 13.35 16.77 -5.47
C GLY A 86 13.87 15.33 -5.61
N LYS A 87 13.18 14.31 -5.08
CA LYS A 87 13.43 12.91 -5.50
C LYS A 87 12.64 12.61 -6.79
N ALA A 88 13.11 11.67 -7.61
CA ALA A 88 12.40 11.22 -8.81
C ALA A 88 11.39 10.12 -8.44
N ILE A 89 10.21 10.10 -9.08
CA ILE A 89 9.26 8.97 -8.93
C ILE A 89 9.95 7.74 -9.46
N ASN A 90 9.86 6.64 -8.72
CA ASN A 90 10.47 5.38 -9.16
C ASN A 90 9.93 5.01 -10.55
N PRO A 91 10.81 4.83 -11.56
CA PRO A 91 10.38 4.54 -12.93
C PRO A 91 9.48 3.30 -13.03
N ASN A 92 9.75 2.27 -12.23
CA ASN A 92 9.00 1.02 -12.24
C ASN A 92 7.57 1.23 -11.72
N ARG A 93 7.38 2.16 -10.77
CA ARG A 93 6.05 2.58 -10.30
C ARG A 93 5.28 3.35 -11.36
N VAL A 94 5.95 4.26 -12.07
CA VAL A 94 5.34 5.03 -13.17
C VAL A 94 4.89 4.09 -14.29
N GLU A 95 5.73 3.11 -14.63
CA GLU A 95 5.43 2.10 -15.63
C GLU A 95 4.18 1.30 -15.26
N ILE A 96 4.15 0.66 -14.09
CA ILE A 96 2.96 -0.11 -13.68
C ILE A 96 1.72 0.76 -13.52
N SER A 97 1.85 1.98 -13.00
CA SER A 97 0.73 2.95 -12.92
C SER A 97 0.17 3.30 -14.30
N SER A 98 1.02 3.41 -15.32
CA SER A 98 0.60 3.73 -16.70
C SER A 98 -0.30 2.65 -17.30
N TYR A 99 -0.13 1.40 -16.89
CA TYR A 99 -1.03 0.30 -17.21
C TYR A 99 -2.27 0.33 -16.30
N LEU A 100 -2.09 0.26 -14.97
CA LEU A 100 -3.21 0.04 -14.04
C LEU A 100 -4.24 1.19 -14.02
N LYS A 101 -3.87 2.41 -14.45
CA LYS A 101 -4.82 3.53 -14.57
C LYS A 101 -5.93 3.29 -15.59
N ASN A 102 -5.76 2.36 -16.55
CA ASN A 102 -6.78 2.06 -17.56
C ASN A 102 -7.73 0.94 -17.13
N ILE A 103 -7.56 0.38 -15.92
CA ILE A 103 -8.55 -0.54 -15.33
C ILE A 103 -9.71 0.30 -14.82
N GLU A 104 -10.91 -0.03 -15.29
CA GLU A 104 -12.13 0.73 -14.98
C GLU A 104 -12.49 0.62 -13.50
N GLY A 105 -13.16 1.65 -12.99
CA GLY A 105 -13.52 1.74 -11.58
C GLY A 105 -12.64 2.66 -10.75
N THR A 106 -13.23 3.22 -9.71
CA THR A 106 -12.64 4.14 -8.74
C THR A 106 -12.36 3.45 -7.39
N THR A 107 -13.17 2.43 -7.06
CA THR A 107 -12.99 1.62 -5.85
C THR A 107 -12.30 0.29 -6.16
N LEU A 108 -11.80 -0.39 -5.12
CA LEU A 108 -11.25 -1.74 -5.29
C LEU A 108 -12.29 -2.71 -5.86
N GLN A 109 -13.52 -2.64 -5.37
CA GLN A 109 -14.62 -3.49 -5.82
C GLN A 109 -14.90 -3.31 -7.32
N GLU A 110 -15.04 -2.07 -7.78
CA GLU A 110 -15.31 -1.77 -9.18
C GLU A 110 -14.16 -2.24 -10.09
N LYS A 111 -12.91 -2.06 -9.64
CA LYS A 111 -11.73 -2.54 -10.38
C LYS A 111 -11.70 -4.05 -10.48
N LEU A 112 -11.93 -4.76 -9.36
CA LEU A 112 -11.98 -6.22 -9.36
C LEU A 112 -13.14 -6.75 -10.22
N ALA A 113 -14.31 -6.11 -10.18
CA ALA A 113 -15.44 -6.46 -11.03
C ALA A 113 -15.12 -6.26 -12.52
N SER A 114 -14.47 -5.15 -12.89
CA SER A 114 -14.01 -4.91 -14.27
C SER A 114 -13.04 -6.01 -14.74
N ILE A 115 -12.10 -6.42 -13.89
CA ILE A 115 -11.17 -7.50 -14.22
C ILE A 115 -11.87 -8.85 -14.34
N GLN A 116 -12.80 -9.14 -13.42
CA GLN A 116 -13.56 -10.39 -13.43
C GLN A 116 -14.42 -10.51 -14.68
N GLU A 117 -15.09 -9.43 -15.09
CA GLU A 117 -15.85 -9.35 -16.33
C GLU A 117 -14.99 -9.73 -17.54
N VAL A 118 -13.76 -9.21 -17.60
CA VAL A 118 -12.80 -9.54 -18.67
C VAL A 118 -12.39 -11.01 -18.67
N ILE A 119 -12.21 -11.63 -17.50
CA ILE A 119 -11.86 -13.05 -17.38
C ILE A 119 -13.04 -13.95 -17.81
N GLU A 120 -14.25 -13.56 -17.45
CA GLU A 120 -15.46 -14.36 -17.64
C GLU A 120 -16.02 -14.22 -19.07
N ASN A 121 -16.23 -12.98 -19.49
CA ASN A 121 -16.95 -12.62 -20.72
C ASN A 121 -16.06 -12.07 -21.83
N GLY A 122 -14.80 -11.74 -21.51
CA GLY A 122 -13.88 -11.18 -22.48
C GLY A 122 -13.88 -9.66 -22.53
N PHE A 123 -13.29 -9.11 -23.58
CA PHE A 123 -13.24 -7.68 -23.76
C PHE A 123 -14.48 -7.20 -24.50
N SER A 124 -15.07 -6.08 -24.05
CA SER A 124 -16.11 -5.40 -24.84
C SER A 124 -15.57 -5.01 -26.22
N GLU A 125 -16.44 -4.93 -27.23
CA GLU A 125 -16.08 -4.49 -28.60
C GLU A 125 -15.47 -3.07 -28.64
N ASN A 126 -15.70 -2.26 -27.60
CA ASN A 126 -15.17 -0.90 -27.47
C ASN A 126 -13.88 -0.83 -26.65
N SER A 127 -13.35 -1.97 -26.18
CA SER A 127 -12.16 -2.03 -25.33
C SER A 127 -10.92 -1.62 -26.12
N THR A 128 -10.17 -0.65 -25.63
CA THR A 128 -8.92 -0.25 -26.29
C THR A 128 -7.80 -1.27 -26.10
N VAL A 129 -6.82 -1.30 -27.00
CA VAL A 129 -5.59 -2.10 -26.86
C VAL A 129 -4.88 -1.76 -25.55
N ASN A 130 -4.90 -0.49 -25.12
CA ASN A 130 -4.37 -0.11 -23.81
C ASN A 130 -5.17 -0.74 -22.67
N GLN A 131 -6.50 -0.79 -22.75
CA GLN A 131 -7.32 -1.49 -21.76
C GLN A 131 -7.02 -2.99 -21.76
N VAL A 132 -6.95 -3.64 -22.92
CA VAL A 132 -6.59 -5.05 -23.06
C VAL A 132 -5.24 -5.33 -22.41
N LEU A 133 -4.22 -4.57 -22.80
CA LEU A 133 -2.87 -4.71 -22.27
C LEU A 133 -2.82 -4.48 -20.77
N SER A 134 -3.57 -3.49 -20.25
CA SER A 134 -3.61 -3.19 -18.82
C SER A 134 -4.20 -4.34 -17.99
N HIS A 135 -5.25 -4.98 -18.48
CA HIS A 135 -5.84 -6.17 -17.83
C HIS A 135 -4.88 -7.37 -17.88
N LEU A 136 -4.21 -7.59 -19.02
CA LEU A 136 -3.22 -8.67 -19.15
C LEU A 136 -2.01 -8.45 -18.24
N VAL A 137 -1.48 -7.22 -18.19
CA VAL A 137 -0.39 -6.83 -17.28
C VAL A 137 -0.82 -6.99 -15.83
N PHE A 138 -2.04 -6.59 -15.48
CA PHE A 138 -2.59 -6.80 -14.14
C PHE A 138 -2.62 -8.29 -13.77
N LEU A 139 -3.20 -9.15 -14.62
CA LEU A 139 -3.32 -10.57 -14.34
C LEU A 139 -1.96 -11.25 -14.22
N LYS A 140 -1.03 -10.92 -15.12
CA LYS A 140 0.34 -11.42 -15.08
C LYS A 140 1.07 -10.98 -13.81
N THR A 141 0.96 -9.70 -13.45
CA THR A 141 1.61 -9.14 -12.26
C THR A 141 1.03 -9.73 -10.97
N LEU A 142 -0.29 -9.81 -10.85
CA LEU A 142 -0.95 -10.41 -9.68
C LEU A 142 -0.58 -11.90 -9.54
N THR A 143 -0.60 -12.64 -10.66
CA THR A 143 -0.18 -14.05 -10.68
C THR A 143 1.26 -14.19 -10.18
N PHE A 144 2.17 -13.34 -10.66
CA PHE A 144 3.56 -13.35 -10.21
C PHE A 144 3.70 -13.06 -8.71
N ILE A 145 3.00 -12.05 -8.19
CA ILE A 145 3.03 -11.70 -6.74
C ILE A 145 2.52 -12.87 -5.89
N VAL A 146 1.41 -13.48 -6.29
CA VAL A 146 0.81 -14.59 -5.52
C VAL A 146 1.65 -15.87 -5.58
N GLN A 147 2.24 -16.18 -6.73
CA GLN A 147 3.14 -17.32 -6.92
C GLN A 147 4.42 -17.21 -6.08
N ASN A 148 5.03 -16.03 -6.05
CA ASN A 148 6.29 -15.82 -5.34
C ASN A 148 6.10 -15.50 -3.85
N PHE A 149 4.89 -15.72 -3.32
CA PHE A 149 4.59 -15.47 -1.92
C PHE A 149 5.09 -16.63 -1.04
N ASN A 150 6.39 -16.57 -0.70
CA ASN A 150 6.99 -17.34 0.40
C ASN A 150 7.59 -16.37 1.44
N ALA A 151 6.72 -15.93 2.37
CA ALA A 151 6.97 -15.24 3.65
C ALA A 151 7.78 -13.90 3.71
N SER A 152 7.14 -12.92 4.36
CA SER A 152 7.57 -11.54 4.72
C SER A 152 7.67 -10.51 3.58
N SER A 153 8.32 -10.83 2.46
CA SER A 153 8.70 -9.83 1.46
C SER A 153 7.58 -9.56 0.42
N SER A 154 6.79 -10.59 0.14
CA SER A 154 5.67 -10.58 -0.79
C SER A 154 4.44 -9.79 -0.29
N GLY A 155 4.30 -9.60 1.03
CA GLY A 155 3.28 -8.72 1.61
C GLY A 155 3.45 -7.28 1.17
N PHE A 156 4.67 -6.74 1.34
CA PHE A 156 5.01 -5.37 0.92
C PHE A 156 4.85 -5.14 -0.59
N THR A 157 5.18 -6.15 -1.41
CA THR A 157 4.96 -6.08 -2.86
C THR A 157 3.47 -6.00 -3.20
N PHE A 158 2.64 -6.80 -2.53
CA PHE A 158 1.20 -6.80 -2.73
C PHE A 158 0.54 -5.49 -2.27
N GLU A 159 0.97 -4.94 -1.14
CA GLU A 159 0.54 -3.62 -0.64
C GLU A 159 0.88 -2.51 -1.63
N SER A 160 2.11 -2.51 -2.15
CA SER A 160 2.55 -1.54 -3.15
C SER A 160 1.74 -1.65 -4.44
N PHE A 161 1.53 -2.87 -4.92
CA PHE A 161 0.73 -3.15 -6.11
C PHE A 161 -0.71 -2.64 -5.95
N LEU A 162 -1.35 -2.94 -4.82
CA LEU A 162 -2.71 -2.48 -4.53
C LEU A 162 -2.76 -0.96 -4.35
N GLY A 163 -1.71 -0.38 -3.75
CA GLY A 163 -1.54 1.06 -3.64
C GLY A 163 -1.51 1.75 -5.01
N VAL A 164 -0.79 1.20 -5.99
CA VAL A 164 -0.81 1.71 -7.37
C VAL A 164 -2.19 1.52 -8.01
N LEU A 165 -2.80 0.35 -7.86
CA LEU A 165 -4.12 0.05 -8.43
C LEU A 165 -5.18 1.07 -7.98
N LEU A 166 -5.12 1.48 -6.72
CA LEU A 166 -6.04 2.44 -6.10
C LEU A 166 -5.60 3.91 -6.25
N GLY A 167 -4.54 4.18 -7.01
CA GLY A 167 -3.99 5.55 -7.15
C GLY A 167 -3.45 6.14 -5.85
N GLY A 168 -3.18 5.29 -4.86
CA GLY A 168 -2.74 5.65 -3.51
C GLY A 168 -1.23 5.55 -3.32
N LYS A 169 -0.79 5.35 -2.08
CA LYS A 169 0.61 5.17 -1.67
C LYS A 169 0.75 4.11 -0.60
N GLN A 170 1.88 3.41 -0.58
CA GLN A 170 2.19 2.51 0.54
C GLN A 170 2.57 3.34 1.77
N VAL A 171 2.28 2.82 2.95
CA VAL A 171 2.79 3.34 4.22
C VAL A 171 4.15 2.70 4.50
N PRO A 172 5.22 3.48 4.77
CA PRO A 172 6.51 2.91 5.12
C PRO A 172 6.47 2.06 6.40
N THR A 173 7.36 1.08 6.51
CA THR A 173 7.55 0.32 7.74
C THR A 173 8.00 1.22 8.90
N GLY A 174 7.65 0.81 10.13
CA GLY A 174 8.06 1.53 11.35
C GLY A 174 7.24 2.80 11.65
N GLN A 175 6.19 3.09 10.88
CA GLN A 175 5.26 4.16 11.21
C GLN A 175 4.35 3.79 12.38
N ASP A 176 3.87 4.80 13.11
CA ASP A 176 2.92 4.67 14.21
C ASP A 176 1.48 4.40 13.71
N THR A 177 1.31 3.47 12.77
CA THR A 177 0.01 3.09 12.18
C THR A 177 0.00 1.62 11.77
N ILE A 178 -1.17 0.99 11.74
CA ILE A 178 -1.40 -0.36 11.21
C ILE A 178 -1.76 -0.35 9.72
N ALA A 179 -2.02 0.82 9.14
CA ALA A 179 -2.29 0.92 7.71
C ALA A 179 -1.05 0.54 6.91
N ASP A 180 -1.27 -0.27 5.89
CA ASP A 180 -0.23 -0.72 4.96
C ASP A 180 -0.22 0.18 3.70
N LEU A 181 -1.35 0.80 3.37
CA LEU A 181 -1.46 1.80 2.30
C LEU A 181 -2.50 2.89 2.62
N ILE A 182 -2.41 4.00 1.90
CA ILE A 182 -3.41 5.06 1.83
C ILE A 182 -3.91 5.12 0.39
N SER A 183 -5.20 4.92 0.13
CA SER A 183 -5.78 4.93 -1.23
C SER A 183 -5.71 6.31 -1.88
N GLY A 184 -5.99 6.40 -3.19
CA GLY A 184 -6.09 7.69 -3.88
C GLY A 184 -7.24 8.58 -3.37
N THR A 185 -8.23 7.98 -2.69
CA THR A 185 -9.33 8.67 -1.99
C THR A 185 -8.97 9.11 -0.57
N GLY A 186 -7.78 8.75 -0.08
CA GLY A 186 -7.29 9.11 1.27
C GLY A 186 -7.67 8.11 2.37
N GLU A 187 -8.23 6.96 2.03
CA GLU A 187 -8.61 5.92 3.00
C GLU A 187 -7.38 5.16 3.49
N TYR A 188 -7.29 4.97 4.81
CA TYR A 188 -6.26 4.15 5.44
C TYR A 188 -6.68 2.68 5.38
N VAL A 189 -5.82 1.85 4.78
CA VAL A 189 -6.11 0.44 4.50
C VAL A 189 -5.02 -0.43 5.13
N SER A 190 -5.41 -1.35 6.01
CA SER A 190 -4.57 -2.50 6.38
C SER A 190 -4.89 -3.67 5.45
N LEU A 191 -3.85 -4.27 4.88
CA LEU A 191 -3.94 -5.32 3.89
C LEU A 191 -3.39 -6.63 4.45
N LYS A 192 -4.07 -7.73 4.17
CA LYS A 192 -3.57 -9.07 4.45
C LYS A 192 -3.71 -9.95 3.23
N LEU A 193 -2.61 -10.51 2.77
CA LEU A 193 -2.60 -11.59 1.78
C LEU A 193 -2.30 -12.90 2.51
N LEU A 194 -3.28 -13.78 2.59
CA LEU A 194 -3.22 -15.03 3.35
C LEU A 194 -3.57 -16.21 2.46
N THR A 195 -3.07 -17.39 2.79
CA THR A 195 -3.56 -18.63 2.16
C THR A 195 -4.96 -18.98 2.67
N GLU A 196 -5.84 -19.49 1.81
CA GLU A 196 -7.14 -20.04 2.20
C GLU A 196 -6.91 -21.21 3.18
N GLY A 197 -7.66 -21.22 4.27
CA GLY A 197 -7.44 -22.15 5.40
C GLY A 197 -6.36 -21.70 6.38
N SER A 198 -5.78 -20.50 6.23
CA SER A 198 -4.89 -19.92 7.25
C SER A 198 -5.63 -19.66 8.57
N THR A 199 -4.86 -19.59 9.67
CA THR A 199 -5.43 -19.59 11.02
C THR A 199 -6.11 -18.27 11.42
N SER A 200 -5.56 -17.13 11.00
CA SER A 200 -5.99 -15.82 11.52
C SER A 200 -5.51 -14.62 10.69
N VAL A 201 -6.36 -13.59 10.64
CA VAL A 201 -6.01 -12.21 10.35
C VAL A 201 -5.55 -11.55 11.64
N GLU A 202 -4.31 -11.09 11.71
CA GLU A 202 -3.72 -10.53 12.93
C GLU A 202 -3.29 -9.08 12.75
N GLY A 203 -3.28 -8.33 13.85
CA GLY A 203 -2.88 -6.93 13.85
C GLY A 203 -2.50 -6.42 15.23
N SER A 204 -1.65 -5.40 15.28
CA SER A 204 -1.32 -4.70 16.52
C SER A 204 -2.55 -3.98 17.07
N TYR A 205 -3.07 -4.44 18.22
CA TYR A 205 -4.23 -3.80 18.83
C TYR A 205 -3.90 -2.37 19.27
N THR A 206 -2.68 -2.14 19.77
CA THR A 206 -2.20 -0.81 20.15
C THR A 206 -2.20 0.18 18.99
N GLN A 207 -1.66 -0.22 17.82
CA GLN A 207 -1.66 0.67 16.66
C GLN A 207 -3.07 0.90 16.14
N LEU A 208 -3.92 -0.14 16.10
CA LEU A 208 -5.33 0.01 15.71
C LEU A 208 -6.04 1.06 16.57
N ILE A 209 -5.95 0.98 17.90
CA ILE A 209 -6.62 1.97 18.77
C ILE A 209 -6.06 3.38 18.58
N LYS A 210 -4.74 3.52 18.41
CA LYS A 210 -4.12 4.82 18.10
C LYS A 210 -4.61 5.39 16.77
N ASP A 211 -4.73 4.56 15.75
CA ASP A 211 -5.25 4.95 14.45
C ASP A 211 -6.71 5.36 14.54
N LEU A 212 -7.56 4.62 15.25
CA LEU A 212 -8.98 4.96 15.43
C LEU A 212 -9.20 6.20 16.30
N LYS A 213 -8.25 6.54 17.17
CA LYS A 213 -8.26 7.81 17.91
C LYS A 213 -7.82 9.01 17.05
N SER A 214 -7.04 8.76 16.00
CA SER A 214 -6.39 9.80 15.21
C SER A 214 -7.34 10.46 14.22
N ASP A 215 -7.36 11.80 14.19
CA ASP A 215 -8.11 12.57 13.19
C ASP A 215 -7.68 12.25 11.75
N LYS A 216 -6.44 11.76 11.55
CA LYS A 216 -5.91 11.43 10.21
C LYS A 216 -6.69 10.33 9.52
N THR A 217 -7.20 9.36 10.28
CA THR A 217 -7.94 8.21 9.75
C THR A 217 -9.45 8.46 9.75
N GLY A 218 -9.90 9.57 10.34
CA GLY A 218 -11.32 9.84 10.56
C GLY A 218 -11.99 8.83 11.50
N GLY A 219 -11.20 8.17 12.37
CA GLY A 219 -11.69 7.15 13.30
C GLY A 219 -12.06 5.82 12.65
N LYS A 220 -11.47 5.52 11.49
CA LYS A 220 -11.79 4.33 10.69
C LYS A 220 -10.52 3.67 10.17
N MET A 221 -10.50 2.34 10.16
CA MET A 221 -9.46 1.55 9.51
C MET A 221 -10.12 0.52 8.61
N LYS A 222 -9.85 0.59 7.30
CA LYS A 222 -10.36 -0.39 6.35
C LYS A 222 -9.41 -1.59 6.32
N TYR A 223 -9.94 -2.79 6.51
CA TYR A 223 -9.20 -4.03 6.31
C TYR A 223 -9.56 -4.61 4.96
N VAL A 224 -8.55 -4.90 4.15
CA VAL A 224 -8.68 -5.68 2.92
C VAL A 224 -7.96 -7.00 3.14
N VAL A 225 -8.68 -8.10 2.97
CA VAL A 225 -8.15 -9.46 3.14
C VAL A 225 -8.26 -10.18 1.81
N ALA A 226 -7.12 -10.50 1.21
CA ALA A 226 -7.01 -11.33 0.03
C ALA A 226 -6.63 -12.75 0.45
N LEU A 227 -7.50 -13.71 0.13
CA LEU A 227 -7.33 -15.12 0.42
C LEU A 227 -6.93 -15.84 -0.87
N LYS A 228 -5.72 -16.38 -0.90
CA LYS A 228 -5.21 -17.16 -2.03
C LYS A 228 -5.50 -18.64 -1.82
N ASP A 229 -6.16 -19.24 -2.79
CA ASP A 229 -6.30 -20.67 -2.94
C ASP A 229 -5.50 -21.04 -4.19
N PHE A 230 -4.27 -21.50 -4.00
CA PHE A 230 -3.29 -21.63 -5.07
C PHE A 230 -2.62 -22.99 -5.00
N ASP A 231 -2.59 -23.68 -6.14
CA ASP A 231 -2.02 -25.02 -6.28
C ASP A 231 -1.04 -25.07 -7.46
N GLY A 232 -0.08 -26.01 -7.38
CA GLY A 232 0.99 -26.21 -8.35
C GLY A 232 2.23 -25.33 -8.16
N GLU A 233 3.28 -25.63 -8.94
CA GLU A 233 4.57 -24.93 -8.91
C GLU A 233 4.94 -24.38 -10.31
N GLY A 234 5.74 -23.31 -10.31
CA GLY A 234 6.30 -22.73 -11.53
C GLY A 234 5.24 -22.30 -12.55
N THR A 235 5.42 -22.68 -13.82
CA THR A 235 4.55 -22.26 -14.92
C THR A 235 3.17 -22.92 -14.93
N ASN A 236 2.94 -23.94 -14.11
CA ASN A 236 1.66 -24.65 -14.02
C ASN A 236 0.83 -24.18 -12.82
N ALA A 237 1.38 -23.26 -12.02
CA ALA A 237 0.71 -22.83 -10.81
C ALA A 237 -0.50 -21.95 -11.15
N GLN A 238 -1.64 -22.31 -10.58
CA GLN A 238 -2.96 -21.75 -10.86
C GLN A 238 -3.78 -21.67 -9.59
N GLY A 239 -4.77 -20.79 -9.58
CA GLY A 239 -5.64 -20.70 -8.43
C GLY A 239 -6.58 -19.51 -8.47
N ARG A 240 -7.02 -19.12 -7.29
CA ARG A 240 -7.97 -18.05 -7.06
C ARG A 240 -7.49 -17.13 -5.96
N VAL A 241 -7.75 -15.83 -6.12
CA VAL A 241 -7.64 -14.84 -5.05
C VAL A 241 -9.03 -14.31 -4.77
N SER A 242 -9.56 -14.59 -3.59
CA SER A 242 -10.83 -14.05 -3.10
C SER A 242 -10.56 -12.85 -2.23
N VAL A 243 -11.18 -11.71 -2.53
CA VAL A 243 -10.93 -10.45 -1.83
C VAL A 243 -12.15 -10.07 -1.01
N TYR A 244 -11.90 -9.68 0.23
CA TYR A 244 -12.90 -9.24 1.19
C TYR A 244 -12.46 -7.91 1.77
N ASP A 245 -13.41 -7.07 2.15
CA ASP A 245 -13.14 -5.94 3.02
C ASP A 245 -14.11 -5.86 4.18
N PHE A 246 -13.69 -5.15 5.22
CA PHE A 246 -14.54 -4.71 6.32
C PHE A 246 -13.90 -3.49 6.97
N VAL A 247 -14.70 -2.65 7.63
CA VAL A 247 -14.22 -1.44 8.30
C VAL A 247 -14.26 -1.64 9.80
N ILE A 248 -13.14 -1.37 10.47
CA ILE A 248 -13.09 -1.20 11.93
C ILE A 248 -13.28 0.28 12.25
N ASP A 249 -14.33 0.60 12.99
CA ASP A 249 -14.63 1.93 13.52
C ASP A 249 -15.28 1.84 14.91
N ARG A 250 -15.88 2.93 15.40
CA ARG A 250 -16.53 2.98 16.71
C ARG A 250 -17.61 1.92 16.88
N ASN A 251 -18.37 1.66 15.82
CA ASN A 251 -19.55 0.81 15.84
C ASN A 251 -19.18 -0.65 15.63
N SER A 252 -18.16 -0.95 14.82
CA SER A 252 -17.75 -2.32 14.52
C SER A 252 -16.64 -2.87 15.41
N LEU A 253 -15.88 -2.02 16.11
CA LEU A 253 -14.73 -2.47 16.93
C LEU A 253 -15.15 -3.55 17.94
N SER A 254 -16.20 -3.32 18.72
CA SER A 254 -16.65 -4.30 19.71
C SER A 254 -17.13 -5.60 19.08
N ASP A 255 -17.87 -5.50 17.99
CA ASP A 255 -18.46 -6.65 17.32
C ASP A 255 -17.37 -7.55 16.76
N ILE A 256 -16.36 -6.95 16.14
CA ILE A 256 -15.18 -7.65 15.61
C ILE A 256 -14.35 -8.25 16.75
N MET A 257 -14.10 -7.49 17.82
CA MET A 257 -13.33 -7.99 18.96
C MET A 257 -14.04 -9.15 19.66
N LYS A 258 -15.37 -9.20 19.63
CA LYS A 258 -16.18 -10.28 20.19
C LYS A 258 -16.06 -11.59 19.42
N LEU A 259 -15.57 -11.59 18.18
CA LEU A 259 -15.62 -12.78 17.32
C LEU A 259 -14.73 -13.94 17.81
N ASN A 260 -13.67 -13.67 18.58
CA ASN A 260 -12.85 -14.72 19.18
C ASN A 260 -12.19 -14.29 20.51
N LYS A 261 -11.70 -15.29 21.26
CA LYS A 261 -11.15 -15.09 22.60
C LYS A 261 -9.91 -14.18 22.62
N PRO A 262 -8.90 -14.32 21.73
CA PRO A 262 -7.73 -13.43 21.76
C PRO A 262 -8.09 -11.95 21.57
N SER A 263 -9.02 -11.64 20.66
CA SER A 263 -9.46 -10.27 20.43
C SER A 263 -10.35 -9.74 21.56
N GLN A 264 -11.23 -10.59 22.10
CA GLN A 264 -12.02 -10.26 23.29
C GLN A 264 -11.09 -9.87 24.46
N GLU A 265 -10.04 -10.66 24.68
CA GLU A 265 -9.05 -10.37 25.73
C GLU A 265 -8.34 -9.04 25.51
N CYS A 266 -7.99 -8.69 24.28
CA CYS A 266 -7.41 -7.39 23.96
C CYS A 266 -8.35 -6.23 24.33
N PHE A 267 -9.65 -6.38 24.05
CA PHE A 267 -10.64 -5.34 24.28
C PHE A 267 -11.00 -5.12 25.75
N ARG A 268 -10.93 -6.18 26.58
CA ARG A 268 -11.31 -6.12 28.00
C ARG A 268 -10.54 -5.04 28.75
N LEU A 269 -11.27 -4.26 29.53
CA LEU A 269 -10.68 -3.23 30.38
C LEU A 269 -10.16 -3.83 31.69
N ILE A 270 -9.07 -3.26 32.19
CA ILE A 270 -8.57 -3.54 33.55
C ILE A 270 -9.65 -3.16 34.56
N SER A 271 -9.81 -3.89 35.67
CA SER A 271 -10.82 -3.57 36.68
C SER A 271 -10.66 -2.15 37.24
N LYS A 272 -11.77 -1.51 37.62
CA LYS A 272 -11.75 -0.17 38.23
C LYS A 272 -10.89 -0.10 39.50
N GLU A 273 -10.81 -1.19 40.27
CA GLU A 273 -9.95 -1.28 41.45
C GLU A 273 -8.47 -1.20 41.08
N ASP A 274 -8.05 -1.97 40.07
CA ASP A 274 -6.64 -2.01 39.67
C ASP A 274 -6.22 -0.79 38.85
N ARG A 275 -7.14 -0.13 38.16
CA ARG A 275 -6.87 1.18 37.54
C ARG A 275 -6.45 2.23 38.56
N ARG A 276 -6.99 2.18 39.80
CA ARG A 276 -6.55 3.08 40.89
C ARG A 276 -5.13 2.79 41.35
N LYS A 277 -4.66 1.54 41.19
CA LYS A 277 -3.27 1.15 41.48
C LYS A 277 -2.32 1.56 40.36
N LEU A 278 -2.80 1.56 39.11
CA LEU A 278 -2.07 2.07 37.94
C LEU A 278 -1.89 3.59 37.98
N TYR A 279 -2.90 4.29 38.50
CA TYR A 279 -2.95 5.74 38.55
C TYR A 279 -3.12 6.17 40.01
N ASP A 280 -2.02 6.13 40.79
CA ASP A 280 -1.97 6.81 42.08
C ASP A 280 -1.78 8.31 41.80
N PRO A 281 -2.78 9.17 42.05
CA PRO A 281 -2.67 10.61 41.79
C PRO A 281 -1.57 11.26 42.64
N ARG A 282 -1.12 10.61 43.72
CA ARG A 282 0.00 11.09 44.55
C ARG A 282 1.36 10.87 43.92
N LYS A 283 1.45 10.02 42.88
CA LYS A 283 2.62 9.84 42.01
C LYS A 283 2.42 10.50 40.65
N GLY A 284 1.48 11.45 40.58
CA GLY A 284 0.79 11.94 39.39
C GLY A 284 1.61 12.53 38.24
N ASP A 285 2.94 12.63 38.35
CA ASP A 285 3.82 13.15 37.29
C ASP A 285 5.01 12.21 36.96
N GLU A 286 5.28 11.18 37.77
CA GLU A 286 6.55 10.42 37.66
C GLU A 286 6.69 9.61 36.36
N PHE A 287 5.60 9.10 35.77
CA PHE A 287 5.70 8.27 34.57
C PHE A 287 5.88 9.07 33.27
N GLU A 288 5.27 10.25 33.18
CA GLU A 288 5.40 11.12 32.00
C GLU A 288 6.67 11.96 32.08
N GLU A 289 7.10 12.34 33.29
CA GLU A 289 8.36 13.03 33.56
C GLU A 289 9.57 12.12 33.24
N VAL A 290 9.51 10.82 33.56
CA VAL A 290 10.55 9.84 33.18
C VAL A 290 10.63 9.64 31.66
N ARG A 291 9.50 9.69 30.95
CA ARG A 291 9.47 9.61 29.49
C ARG A 291 10.07 10.87 28.84
N LEU A 292 9.71 12.05 29.32
CA LEU A 292 10.26 13.34 28.89
C LEU A 292 11.77 13.43 29.12
N GLN A 293 12.24 13.02 30.31
CA GLN A 293 13.68 13.01 30.63
C GLN A 293 14.49 12.07 29.73
N ARG A 294 13.90 10.93 29.31
CA ARG A 294 14.55 10.01 28.36
C ARG A 294 14.73 10.67 27.00
N ASP A 295 13.68 11.30 26.48
CA ASP A 295 13.70 11.89 25.14
C ASP A 295 14.63 13.12 25.10
N GLU A 296 14.69 13.93 26.17
CA GLU A 296 15.64 15.04 26.34
C GLU A 296 17.10 14.56 26.41
N TYR A 297 17.38 13.51 27.20
CA TYR A 297 18.72 12.93 27.28
C TYR A 297 19.20 12.38 25.94
N MET A 298 18.32 11.67 25.22
CA MET A 298 18.63 11.12 23.90
C MET A 298 18.91 12.23 22.89
N GLN A 299 18.16 13.32 22.93
CA GLN A 299 18.39 14.49 22.08
C GLN A 299 19.74 15.17 22.37
N ALA A 300 20.10 15.32 23.64
CA ALA A 300 21.40 15.87 24.06
C ALA A 300 22.58 14.98 23.61
N LEU A 301 22.38 13.66 23.59
CA LEU A 301 23.37 12.68 23.14
C LEU A 301 23.61 12.78 21.62
N VAL A 302 22.52 12.90 20.85
CA VAL A 302 22.56 13.13 19.40
C VAL A 302 23.26 14.45 19.07
N ASP A 303 22.90 15.54 19.77
CA ASP A 303 23.46 16.85 19.51
C ASP A 303 24.94 16.94 19.90
N GLY A 304 25.36 16.26 20.98
CA GLY A 304 26.77 16.20 21.37
C GLY A 304 27.65 15.31 20.48
N ILE A 305 27.08 14.29 19.82
CA ILE A 305 27.76 13.55 18.75
C ILE A 305 27.92 14.45 17.51
N ALA A 306 26.85 15.15 17.12
CA ALA A 306 26.83 16.03 15.97
C ALA A 306 27.77 17.24 16.15
N SER A 307 27.96 17.72 17.38
CA SER A 307 28.86 18.84 17.69
C SER A 307 30.35 18.48 17.70
N GLY A 308 30.71 17.23 17.40
CA GLY A 308 32.11 16.79 17.30
C GLY A 308 32.85 16.69 18.65
N ASN A 309 32.14 16.67 19.78
CA ASN A 309 32.76 16.59 21.11
C ASN A 309 33.47 15.24 21.31
N LYS A 310 34.81 15.25 21.24
CA LYS A 310 35.65 14.03 21.26
C LYS A 310 35.47 13.19 22.54
N LYS A 311 35.23 13.82 23.70
CA LYS A 311 35.08 13.12 24.99
C LYS A 311 33.72 12.43 25.07
N LEU A 312 32.66 13.12 24.66
CA LEU A 312 31.32 12.55 24.61
C LEU A 312 31.24 11.42 23.57
N LYS A 313 31.81 11.64 22.37
CA LYS A 313 31.92 10.62 21.33
C LYS A 313 32.63 9.35 21.79
N LYS A 314 33.72 9.48 22.57
CA LYS A 314 34.44 8.34 23.15
C LYS A 314 33.57 7.58 24.17
N ASN A 315 32.89 8.31 25.06
CA ASN A 315 32.03 7.70 26.08
C ASN A 315 30.84 6.96 25.45
N VAL A 316 30.19 7.56 24.44
CA VAL A 316 29.11 6.92 23.69
C VAL A 316 29.61 5.70 22.90
N LEU A 317 30.79 5.78 22.29
CA LEU A 317 31.40 4.66 21.57
C LEU A 317 31.77 3.49 22.49
N ASP A 318 32.28 3.78 23.70
CA ASP A 318 32.62 2.73 24.68
C ASP A 318 31.37 2.13 25.33
N LEU A 319 30.30 2.93 25.53
CA LEU A 319 28.99 2.43 25.95
C LEU A 319 28.35 1.54 24.86
N ALA A 320 28.41 1.97 23.60
CA ALA A 320 27.94 1.18 22.45
C ALA A 320 28.73 -0.14 22.28
N LYS A 321 30.06 -0.12 22.48
CA LYS A 321 30.87 -1.36 22.46
C LYS A 321 30.53 -2.31 23.60
N LYS A 322 30.16 -1.79 24.77
CA LYS A 322 29.78 -2.59 25.94
C LYS A 322 28.39 -3.20 25.81
N LEU A 323 27.47 -2.53 25.12
CA LEU A 323 26.06 -2.91 25.06
C LEU A 323 25.66 -3.59 23.73
N MET A 324 26.47 -3.53 22.67
CA MET A 324 26.04 -3.89 21.30
C MET A 324 26.92 -4.92 20.57
N LYS A 325 26.34 -5.58 19.54
CA LYS A 325 27.06 -6.40 18.54
C LYS A 325 27.95 -5.54 17.62
N ALA A 326 28.97 -6.15 17.01
CA ALA A 326 30.06 -5.51 16.25
C ALA A 326 29.61 -4.57 15.10
N ASP A 327 28.41 -4.77 14.56
CA ASP A 327 27.89 -4.07 13.38
C ASP A 327 27.60 -2.58 13.64
N PHE A 328 27.18 -2.21 14.86
CA PHE A 328 26.89 -0.82 15.22
C PHE A 328 28.18 0.02 15.38
N ALA A 329 29.20 -0.56 16.02
CA ALA A 329 30.51 0.07 16.12
C ALA A 329 31.18 0.23 14.75
N ALA A 330 30.90 -0.68 13.81
CA ALA A 330 31.33 -0.58 12.41
C ALA A 330 30.57 0.54 11.65
N ALA A 331 29.26 0.69 11.88
CA ALA A 331 28.44 1.76 11.28
C ALA A 331 28.91 3.17 11.71
N ILE A 332 29.19 3.38 13.00
CA ILE A 332 29.72 4.67 13.51
C ILE A 332 31.08 5.01 12.89
N LYS A 333 31.95 4.01 12.66
CA LYS A 333 33.24 4.21 11.99
C LYS A 333 33.08 4.63 10.53
N LYS A 334 32.04 4.16 9.84
CA LYS A 334 31.88 4.31 8.39
C LYS A 334 31.31 5.68 7.98
N LYS A 335 30.45 6.30 8.81
CA LYS A 335 29.83 7.62 8.52
C LYS A 335 29.77 8.53 9.76
N PRO A 336 30.89 9.09 10.22
CA PRO A 336 31.00 9.70 11.55
C PRO A 336 30.32 11.08 11.75
N ALA A 337 29.60 11.63 10.75
CA ALA A 337 29.05 12.99 10.78
C ALA A 337 27.63 13.12 10.19
N ASP A 338 26.95 12.02 9.89
CA ASP A 338 25.61 12.04 9.29
C ASP A 338 24.54 12.06 10.38
N LYS A 339 24.10 13.28 10.75
CA LYS A 339 23.17 13.52 11.86
C LYS A 339 21.83 12.81 11.66
N GLU A 340 21.32 12.76 10.43
CA GLU A 340 20.04 12.14 10.09
C GLU A 340 20.14 10.61 10.15
N TYR A 341 21.23 10.02 9.63
CA TYR A 341 21.49 8.59 9.75
C TYR A 341 21.60 8.12 11.20
N PHE A 342 22.31 8.89 12.04
CA PHE A 342 22.39 8.55 13.47
C PHE A 342 21.05 8.72 14.19
N GLN A 343 20.26 9.74 13.85
CA GLN A 343 18.93 9.93 14.44
C GLN A 343 17.98 8.75 14.18
N GLU A 344 17.97 8.20 12.96
CA GLU A 344 17.18 6.99 12.66
C GLU A 344 17.74 5.75 13.37
N LEU A 345 19.05 5.51 13.27
CA LEU A 345 19.71 4.36 13.88
C LEU A 345 19.55 4.34 15.41
N PHE A 346 19.59 5.51 16.05
CA PHE A 346 19.36 5.66 17.49
C PHE A 346 17.88 5.60 17.88
N LYS A 347 16.93 6.04 17.04
CA LYS A 347 15.49 5.88 17.32
C LYS A 347 15.10 4.41 17.40
N ASP A 348 15.52 3.61 16.43
CA ASP A 348 15.27 2.17 16.43
C ASP A 348 15.90 1.47 17.63
N TYR A 349 17.09 1.92 18.06
CA TYR A 349 17.80 1.30 19.17
C TYR A 349 17.33 1.77 20.56
N ALA A 350 17.04 3.06 20.75
CA ALA A 350 16.57 3.63 22.02
C ALA A 350 15.18 3.14 22.41
N ASN A 351 14.36 2.74 21.43
CA ASN A 351 13.09 2.05 21.68
C ASN A 351 13.29 0.64 22.29
N ASN A 352 14.52 0.11 22.26
CA ASN A 352 14.87 -1.25 22.71
C ASN A 352 15.80 -1.29 23.94
N LEU A 353 16.30 -0.14 24.44
CA LEU A 353 17.19 -0.05 25.61
C LEU A 353 16.43 0.22 26.93
N THR A 354 16.92 -0.34 28.03
CA THR A 354 16.46 -0.08 29.40
C THR A 354 17.18 1.12 30.04
N ILE A 355 16.61 1.70 31.10
CA ILE A 355 17.19 2.86 31.83
C ILE A 355 18.55 2.51 32.46
N GLU A 356 18.73 1.27 32.93
CA GLU A 356 20.01 0.77 33.46
C GLU A 356 21.10 0.73 32.38
N GLU A 357 20.77 0.37 31.15
CA GLU A 357 21.72 0.33 30.03
C GLU A 357 22.13 1.74 29.56
N LEU A 358 21.30 2.76 29.80
CA LEU A 358 21.61 4.15 29.51
C LEU A 358 22.52 4.82 30.56
N GLY A 359 22.77 4.15 31.70
CA GLY A 359 23.61 4.68 32.79
C GLY A 359 23.06 5.96 33.42
N LEU A 360 21.76 6.22 33.27
CA LEU A 360 21.08 7.37 33.85
C LEU A 360 20.81 7.07 35.33
N ASP A 361 21.45 7.82 36.23
CA ASP A 361 21.22 7.78 37.67
C ASP A 361 20.09 8.75 38.05
N PRO A 362 18.87 8.28 38.37
CA PRO A 362 17.77 9.14 38.81
C PRO A 362 18.02 9.71 40.22
N VAL A 363 18.90 9.07 41.00
CA VAL A 363 19.16 9.39 42.41
C VAL A 363 19.98 10.67 42.52
N GLY A 364 20.95 10.89 41.61
CA GLY A 364 21.77 12.09 41.59
C GLY A 364 21.01 13.38 41.31
N SER A 365 19.89 13.35 40.57
CA SER A 365 19.07 14.56 40.34
C SER A 365 18.09 14.81 41.49
N GLN A 366 17.46 13.75 42.02
CA GLN A 366 16.55 13.85 43.16
C GLN A 366 17.28 14.25 44.46
N ALA A 367 18.48 13.72 44.70
CA ALA A 367 19.32 14.13 45.82
C ALA A 367 19.75 15.59 45.70
N ARG A 368 20.08 16.06 44.49
CA ARG A 368 20.41 17.47 44.23
C ARG A 368 19.22 18.40 44.45
N THR A 369 18.04 18.06 43.96
CA THR A 369 16.83 18.87 44.16
C THR A 369 16.43 18.93 45.64
N ARG A 370 16.56 17.82 46.36
CA ARG A 370 16.23 17.74 47.79
C ARG A 370 17.24 18.49 48.66
N VAL A 371 18.53 18.38 48.36
CA VAL A 371 19.61 19.13 49.04
C VAL A 371 19.52 20.63 48.72
N ALA A 372 19.24 21.01 47.47
CA ALA A 372 19.03 22.41 47.09
C ALA A 372 17.85 23.03 47.85
N LYS A 373 16.73 22.31 47.96
CA LYS A 373 15.56 22.74 48.74
C LYS A 373 15.87 22.86 50.24
N GLU A 374 16.61 21.91 50.81
CA GLU A 374 16.98 21.93 52.23
C GLU A 374 18.00 23.04 52.57
N LEU A 375 18.90 23.36 51.62
CA LEU A 375 19.86 24.47 51.75
C LEU A 375 19.17 25.83 51.64
N ASP A 376 18.17 25.95 50.77
CA ASP A 376 17.34 27.14 50.60
C ASP A 376 16.46 27.38 51.84
N GLU A 377 15.80 26.34 52.36
CA GLU A 377 15.01 26.41 53.60
C GLU A 377 15.86 26.77 54.82
N LYS A 378 17.14 26.36 54.85
CA LYS A 378 18.09 26.67 55.94
C LYS A 378 18.91 27.95 55.69
N LYS A 379 18.65 28.69 54.61
CA LYS A 379 19.37 29.91 54.18
C LYS A 379 20.90 29.76 54.17
N ARG A 380 21.40 28.58 53.80
CA ARG A 380 22.85 28.34 53.72
C ARG A 380 23.35 28.64 52.30
N ASN A 381 24.23 29.62 52.16
CA ASN A 381 24.93 29.92 50.89
C ASN A 381 26.05 28.90 50.64
N VAL A 382 25.69 27.66 50.30
CA VAL A 382 26.64 26.64 49.85
C VAL A 382 26.10 26.02 48.57
N ASN A 383 26.97 25.77 47.59
CA ASN A 383 26.60 25.09 46.36
C ASN A 383 26.19 23.64 46.68
N ALA A 384 25.04 23.19 46.16
CA ALA A 384 24.51 21.84 46.40
C ALA A 384 25.51 20.72 46.03
N ASP A 385 26.34 20.94 45.01
CA ASP A 385 27.37 19.98 44.61
C ASP A 385 28.51 19.90 45.64
N GLU A 386 28.96 21.02 46.23
CA GLU A 386 29.98 21.03 47.30
C GLU A 386 29.46 20.39 48.60
N TYR A 387 28.19 20.60 48.92
CA TYR A 387 27.56 20.01 50.11
C TYR A 387 27.41 18.49 49.98
N LEU A 388 27.11 17.99 48.77
CA LEU A 388 27.04 16.56 48.46
C LEU A 388 28.42 15.88 48.51
N TYR A 389 29.50 16.56 48.11
CA TYR A 389 30.87 16.04 48.22
C TYR A 389 31.39 15.97 49.67
N GLY A 390 30.83 16.76 50.60
CA GLY A 390 31.20 16.75 52.01
C GLY A 390 30.47 15.72 52.88
N LEU A 391 29.36 15.16 52.40
CA LEU A 391 28.63 14.07 53.05
C LEU A 391 29.35 12.75 52.70
N GLY A 392 30.21 12.29 53.61
CA GLY A 392 30.97 11.04 53.44
C GLY A 392 30.10 9.85 53.01
N GLY A 393 30.75 8.86 52.36
CA GLY A 393 30.11 7.75 51.64
C GLY A 393 28.97 7.02 52.38
N ASP A 394 28.97 7.01 53.70
CA ASP A 394 27.96 6.39 54.56
C ASP A 394 26.54 6.98 54.45
N VAL A 395 26.39 8.22 53.96
CA VAL A 395 25.08 8.87 53.74
C VAL A 395 24.52 8.52 52.36
N LEU A 396 25.37 8.50 51.35
CA LEU A 396 25.03 8.06 50.00
C LEU A 396 24.70 6.56 49.98
N ASP A 397 25.43 5.75 50.75
CA ASP A 397 25.15 4.32 50.92
C ASP A 397 23.82 4.07 51.64
N ARG A 398 23.42 4.93 52.59
CA ARG A 398 22.10 4.82 53.24
C ARG A 398 20.95 5.15 52.30
N LEU A 399 21.07 6.23 51.54
CA LEU A 399 20.07 6.61 50.53
C LEU A 399 19.96 5.58 49.40
N TRP A 400 21.09 4.98 49.00
CA TRP A 400 21.13 3.88 48.04
C TRP A 400 20.42 2.63 48.55
N ASN A 401 20.65 2.25 49.82
CA ASN A 401 20.08 1.03 50.41
C ASN A 401 18.57 1.15 50.71
N ASP A 402 18.08 2.33 51.11
CA ASP A 402 16.66 2.58 51.37
C ASP A 402 15.80 2.56 50.09
N HIS A 403 16.37 2.96 48.94
CA HIS A 403 15.64 2.98 47.67
C HIS A 403 15.61 1.64 46.93
N HIS A 404 16.60 0.75 47.14
CA HIS A 404 16.68 -0.55 46.47
C HIS A 404 16.02 -1.70 47.25
N GLY A 405 15.32 -1.40 48.35
CA GLY A 405 14.55 -2.41 49.09
C GLY A 405 15.39 -3.50 49.74
N ILE A 406 16.63 -3.18 50.18
CA ILE A 406 17.38 -4.09 51.06
C ILE A 406 16.80 -3.96 52.46
N GLY A 407 15.75 -4.72 52.73
CA GLY A 407 15.22 -4.86 54.09
C GLY A 407 16.30 -5.43 55.00
N ILE A 408 16.70 -4.66 56.02
CA ILE A 408 17.42 -5.20 57.15
C ILE A 408 16.36 -5.94 57.99
N GLY A 409 16.46 -7.27 58.06
CA GLY A 409 15.60 -8.04 58.94
C GLY A 409 15.76 -7.56 60.39
N LYS A 410 14.76 -7.81 61.25
CA LYS A 410 14.84 -7.44 62.68
C LYS A 410 16.08 -8.02 63.41
N ASP A 411 16.78 -8.96 62.79
CA ASP A 411 18.00 -9.62 63.25
C ASP A 411 19.31 -9.00 62.68
N GLY A 412 19.23 -7.89 61.94
CA GLY A 412 20.39 -7.20 61.38
C GLY A 412 21.00 -7.88 60.15
N ARG A 413 20.41 -8.96 59.63
CA ARG A 413 20.91 -9.62 58.41
C ARG A 413 20.33 -8.94 57.17
N LYS A 414 21.23 -8.59 56.23
CA LYS A 414 20.86 -8.10 54.89
C LYS A 414 20.22 -9.24 54.11
N THR A 415 18.90 -9.28 54.00
CA THR A 415 18.26 -10.15 53.02
C THR A 415 18.44 -9.52 51.65
N LYS A 416 19.05 -10.25 50.69
CA LYS A 416 19.06 -9.85 49.28
C LYS A 416 17.61 -9.84 48.78
N GLY A 417 16.98 -8.69 48.79
CA GLY A 417 15.77 -8.46 48.00
C GLY A 417 16.15 -8.72 46.54
N VAL A 418 15.47 -9.67 45.89
CA VAL A 418 15.63 -9.87 44.45
C VAL A 418 15.07 -8.62 43.78
N VAL A 419 15.96 -7.72 43.33
CA VAL A 419 15.57 -6.59 42.48
C VAL A 419 14.97 -7.19 41.22
N LYS A 420 13.64 -7.11 41.10
CA LYS A 420 12.94 -7.56 39.89
C LYS A 420 13.31 -6.62 38.76
N THR A 421 13.72 -7.17 37.62
CA THR A 421 13.96 -6.35 36.43
C THR A 421 12.67 -5.68 35.98
N LYS A 422 12.73 -4.56 35.23
CA LYS A 422 11.52 -3.93 34.65
C LYS A 422 10.70 -4.92 33.82
N ALA A 423 11.36 -5.86 33.14
CA ALA A 423 10.69 -6.95 32.42
C ALA A 423 9.93 -7.90 33.36
N GLN A 424 10.51 -8.26 34.51
CA GLN A 424 9.82 -9.05 35.54
C GLN A 424 8.71 -8.26 36.22
N ALA A 425 8.91 -6.99 36.54
CA ALA A 425 7.87 -6.12 37.09
C ALA A 425 6.71 -5.96 36.10
N LEU A 426 7.01 -5.79 34.81
CA LEU A 426 6.02 -5.72 33.74
C LEU A 426 5.32 -7.07 33.52
N ALA A 427 6.03 -8.19 33.60
CA ALA A 427 5.45 -9.53 33.50
C ALA A 427 4.54 -9.85 34.69
N ASP A 428 4.98 -9.53 35.91
CA ASP A 428 4.21 -9.64 37.13
C ASP A 428 2.96 -8.75 37.05
N MET A 429 3.12 -7.52 36.57
CA MET A 429 2.03 -6.59 36.35
C MET A 429 1.04 -7.11 35.29
N LYS A 430 1.52 -7.58 34.12
CA LYS A 430 0.69 -8.21 33.07
C LYS A 430 -0.05 -9.44 33.60
N SER A 431 0.61 -10.28 34.41
CA SER A 431 -0.01 -11.48 35.02
C SER A 431 -1.01 -11.13 36.12
N SER A 432 -0.79 -10.03 36.84
CA SER A 432 -1.73 -9.53 37.85
C SER A 432 -2.97 -8.93 37.19
N PHE A 433 -2.82 -8.15 36.12
CA PHE A 433 -3.96 -7.58 35.40
C PHE A 433 -4.79 -8.64 34.70
N ALA A 434 -4.17 -9.68 34.12
CA ALA A 434 -4.89 -10.79 33.51
C ALA A 434 -5.89 -11.46 34.48
N LYS A 435 -5.62 -11.44 35.80
CA LYS A 435 -6.51 -12.00 36.82
C LYS A 435 -7.72 -11.11 37.14
N ASN A 436 -7.61 -9.81 36.87
CA ASN A 436 -8.57 -8.80 37.27
C ASN A 436 -9.04 -7.95 36.08
N LEU A 437 -9.23 -8.57 34.93
CA LEU A 437 -9.88 -7.93 33.77
C LEU A 437 -11.40 -7.99 33.95
N MET A 438 -12.08 -6.89 33.68
CA MET A 438 -13.54 -6.87 33.55
C MET A 438 -13.98 -7.89 32.49
N SER A 439 -15.19 -8.43 32.60
CA SER A 439 -15.75 -9.20 31.48
C SER A 439 -15.87 -8.32 30.24
N PHE A 440 -16.03 -8.96 29.07
CA PHE A 440 -16.20 -8.23 27.81
C PHE A 440 -17.46 -7.35 27.87
N GLU A 441 -18.55 -7.89 28.39
CA GLU A 441 -19.85 -7.21 28.54
C GLU A 441 -19.81 -6.05 29.52
N GLU A 442 -19.09 -6.20 30.65
CA GLU A 442 -18.89 -5.09 31.58
C GLU A 442 -18.02 -3.98 30.98
N SER A 443 -16.99 -4.36 30.20
CA SER A 443 -16.14 -3.39 29.49
C SER A 443 -16.98 -2.58 28.49
N MET A 444 -17.84 -3.25 27.73
CA MET A 444 -18.78 -2.61 26.81
C MET A 444 -19.74 -1.66 27.51
N ARG A 445 -20.37 -2.10 28.61
CA ARG A 445 -21.28 -1.26 29.39
C ARG A 445 -20.60 -0.03 29.98
N GLU A 446 -19.33 -0.15 30.38
CA GLU A 446 -18.59 1.00 30.87
C GLU A 446 -18.30 2.02 29.75
N LEU A 447 -18.08 1.55 28.53
CA LEU A 447 -17.80 2.40 27.37
C LEU A 447 -19.07 2.97 26.70
N GLU A 448 -20.24 2.56 27.17
CA GLU A 448 -21.54 2.99 26.65
C GLU A 448 -21.80 4.46 27.00
N GLY A 449 -22.25 5.25 26.02
CA GLY A 449 -22.57 6.67 26.20
C GLY A 449 -21.36 7.62 26.21
N MET A 450 -20.12 7.11 26.11
CA MET A 450 -18.93 7.95 25.92
C MET A 450 -18.92 8.58 24.52
N SER A 451 -18.36 9.80 24.42
CA SER A 451 -18.02 10.40 23.13
C SER A 451 -16.94 9.56 22.41
N ASP A 452 -16.79 9.69 21.09
CA ASP A 452 -15.78 8.91 20.35
C ASP A 452 -14.36 9.16 20.86
N LYS A 453 -14.05 10.42 21.19
CA LYS A 453 -12.76 10.79 21.77
C LYS A 453 -12.54 10.11 23.12
N ASP A 454 -13.50 10.24 24.04
CA ASP A 454 -13.40 9.65 25.39
C ASP A 454 -13.35 8.13 25.31
N TYR A 455 -14.10 7.53 24.38
CA TYR A 455 -14.12 6.09 24.15
C TYR A 455 -12.73 5.55 23.81
N TYR A 456 -12.07 6.13 22.80
CA TYR A 456 -10.75 5.66 22.39
C TYR A 456 -9.66 6.02 23.41
N GLU A 457 -9.74 7.17 24.07
CA GLU A 457 -8.84 7.52 25.17
C GLU A 457 -8.95 6.52 26.34
N HIS A 458 -10.17 6.10 26.68
CA HIS A 458 -10.41 5.14 27.74
C HIS A 458 -9.90 3.74 27.37
N ILE A 459 -10.12 3.29 26.13
CA ILE A 459 -9.57 2.03 25.63
C ILE A 459 -8.05 2.09 25.59
N GLU A 460 -7.46 3.15 25.04
CA GLU A 460 -5.99 3.32 24.97
C GLU A 460 -5.36 3.22 26.36
N LYS A 461 -5.97 3.84 27.36
CA LYS A 461 -5.43 3.87 28.72
C LYS A 461 -5.64 2.57 29.50
N TYR A 462 -6.78 1.89 29.29
CA TYR A 462 -7.23 0.85 30.21
C TYR A 462 -7.51 -0.52 29.60
N SER A 463 -7.50 -0.67 28.27
CA SER A 463 -7.64 -1.99 27.66
C SER A 463 -6.40 -2.83 27.89
N PHE A 464 -6.63 -4.13 28.12
CA PHE A 464 -5.54 -5.07 28.30
C PHE A 464 -4.68 -5.19 27.05
N GLY A 465 -5.29 -5.11 25.87
CA GLY A 465 -4.58 -5.21 24.59
C GLY A 465 -3.54 -4.11 24.43
N VAL A 466 -3.85 -2.87 24.81
CA VAL A 466 -2.90 -1.75 24.74
C VAL A 466 -1.83 -1.87 25.81
N VAL A 467 -2.21 -2.08 27.07
CA VAL A 467 -1.27 -2.17 28.22
C VAL A 467 -0.31 -3.35 28.08
N ALA A 468 -0.80 -4.48 27.57
CA ALA A 468 -0.01 -5.69 27.39
C ALA A 468 0.65 -5.80 26.01
N THR A 469 0.46 -4.81 25.12
CA THR A 469 0.96 -4.75 23.73
C THR A 469 0.64 -6.01 22.95
N LYS A 470 -0.64 -6.38 22.93
CA LYS A 470 -1.13 -7.61 22.29
C LYS A 470 -1.49 -7.38 20.83
N GLN A 471 -1.45 -8.47 20.07
CA GLN A 471 -2.08 -8.55 18.78
C GLN A 471 -3.51 -9.03 18.95
N PHE A 472 -4.44 -8.40 18.25
CA PHE A 472 -5.75 -8.99 18.04
C PHE A 472 -5.65 -9.98 16.87
N ALA A 473 -6.56 -10.94 16.84
CA ALA A 473 -6.62 -11.95 15.79
C ALA A 473 -8.08 -12.18 15.41
N VAL A 474 -8.41 -12.44 14.15
CA VAL A 474 -9.74 -12.87 13.71
C VAL A 474 -9.54 -14.10 12.85
N THR A 475 -10.11 -15.24 13.24
CA THR A 475 -9.96 -16.46 12.43
C THR A 475 -10.67 -16.28 11.09
N GLN A 476 -10.25 -16.99 10.05
CA GLN A 476 -10.80 -16.79 8.71
C GLN A 476 -12.32 -16.96 8.63
N ASP A 477 -12.88 -17.99 9.29
CA ASP A 477 -14.33 -18.20 9.36
C ASP A 477 -15.05 -17.04 10.04
N LYS A 478 -14.44 -16.46 11.08
CA LYS A 478 -15.00 -15.32 11.80
C LYS A 478 -14.82 -14.01 11.03
N MET A 479 -13.76 -13.88 10.25
CA MET A 479 -13.56 -12.76 9.35
C MET A 479 -14.71 -12.70 8.33
N LYS A 480 -15.15 -13.85 7.79
CA LYS A 480 -16.33 -13.90 6.92
C LYS A 480 -17.60 -13.35 7.63
N SER A 481 -17.80 -13.64 8.91
CA SER A 481 -18.88 -13.01 9.70
C SER A 481 -18.71 -11.50 9.89
N ALA A 482 -17.46 -11.02 10.06
CA ALA A 482 -17.17 -9.58 10.12
C ALA A 482 -17.51 -8.90 8.79
N VAL A 483 -17.18 -9.54 7.66
CA VAL A 483 -17.51 -9.08 6.32
C VAL A 483 -19.02 -9.01 6.12
N GLU A 484 -19.77 -10.04 6.53
CA GLU A 484 -21.24 -10.05 6.41
C GLU A 484 -21.91 -8.89 7.16
N THR A 485 -21.30 -8.43 8.27
CA THR A 485 -21.91 -7.41 9.14
C THR A 485 -21.37 -6.00 8.88
N HIS A 486 -20.08 -5.87 8.53
CA HIS A 486 -19.36 -4.60 8.48
C HIS A 486 -18.54 -4.40 7.20
N GLY A 487 -18.83 -5.16 6.15
CA GLY A 487 -18.02 -5.15 4.93
C GLY A 487 -18.70 -5.79 3.73
N ALA A 488 -17.89 -6.22 2.75
CA ALA A 488 -18.36 -6.92 1.58
C ALA A 488 -17.33 -7.93 1.05
N SER A 489 -17.82 -8.97 0.37
CA SER A 489 -16.98 -9.72 -0.56
C SER A 489 -16.81 -8.88 -1.82
N LEU A 490 -15.56 -8.58 -2.17
CA LEU A 490 -15.23 -7.72 -3.31
C LEU A 490 -15.10 -8.49 -4.63
N GLY A 491 -15.17 -9.82 -4.56
CA GLY A 491 -15.09 -10.72 -5.70
C GLY A 491 -13.94 -11.71 -5.59
N SER A 492 -13.82 -12.55 -6.60
CA SER A 492 -12.77 -13.56 -6.70
C SER A 492 -12.18 -13.56 -8.11
N LEU A 493 -10.85 -13.56 -8.19
CA LEU A 493 -10.14 -13.58 -9.46
C LEU A 493 -9.47 -14.93 -9.64
N SER A 494 -9.74 -15.58 -10.77
CA SER A 494 -8.93 -16.69 -11.24
C SER A 494 -7.59 -16.15 -11.74
N ILE A 495 -6.49 -16.68 -11.21
CA ILE A 495 -5.13 -16.26 -11.52
C ILE A 495 -4.28 -17.48 -11.89
N GLY A 496 -3.15 -17.25 -12.54
CA GLY A 496 -2.35 -18.33 -13.14
C GLY A 496 -2.29 -18.23 -14.66
N LYS A 497 -1.42 -19.07 -15.23
CA LYS A 497 -1.12 -19.10 -16.67
C LYS A 497 -2.38 -19.30 -17.53
N ASP A 498 -3.28 -20.19 -17.13
CA ASP A 498 -4.47 -20.52 -17.91
C ASP A 498 -5.46 -19.36 -17.96
N SER A 499 -5.62 -18.62 -16.85
CA SER A 499 -6.46 -17.41 -16.82
C SER A 499 -5.90 -16.34 -17.75
N ILE A 500 -4.57 -16.18 -17.80
CA ILE A 500 -3.91 -15.25 -18.72
C ILE A 500 -4.08 -15.71 -20.18
N ILE A 501 -3.85 -16.99 -20.48
CA ILE A 501 -4.02 -17.55 -21.83
C ILE A 501 -5.47 -17.39 -22.29
N LYS A 502 -6.44 -17.68 -21.44
CA LYS A 502 -7.86 -17.48 -21.73
C LYS A 502 -8.14 -16.03 -22.07
N ALA A 503 -7.70 -15.07 -21.23
CA ALA A 503 -7.88 -13.64 -21.50
C ALA A 503 -7.21 -13.21 -22.81
N MET A 504 -6.01 -13.71 -23.13
CA MET A 504 -5.31 -13.45 -24.39
C MET A 504 -6.06 -14.01 -25.60
N GLN A 505 -6.56 -15.24 -25.50
CA GLN A 505 -7.30 -15.89 -26.58
C GLN A 505 -8.62 -15.17 -26.87
N THR A 506 -9.31 -14.73 -25.82
CA THR A 506 -10.51 -13.92 -25.98
C THR A 506 -10.19 -12.57 -26.64
N ALA A 507 -9.17 -11.85 -26.14
CA ALA A 507 -8.71 -10.61 -26.76
C ALA A 507 -8.35 -10.78 -28.24
N LYS A 508 -7.63 -11.85 -28.58
CA LYS A 508 -7.31 -12.20 -29.97
C LYS A 508 -8.57 -12.44 -30.78
N SER A 509 -9.51 -13.24 -30.26
CA SER A 509 -10.77 -13.53 -30.95
C SER A 509 -11.57 -12.25 -31.23
N ASP A 510 -11.58 -11.30 -30.30
CA ASP A 510 -12.33 -10.06 -30.46
C ASP A 510 -11.67 -9.13 -31.47
N LEU A 511 -10.33 -9.04 -31.47
CA LEU A 511 -9.57 -8.34 -32.50
C LEU A 511 -9.79 -8.97 -33.89
N ASP A 512 -9.75 -10.30 -33.99
CA ASP A 512 -9.98 -11.01 -35.24
C ASP A 512 -11.39 -10.72 -35.79
N LYS A 513 -12.43 -10.75 -34.94
CA LYS A 513 -13.81 -10.39 -35.33
C LYS A 513 -13.90 -8.99 -35.93
N ILE A 514 -13.27 -8.01 -35.29
CA ILE A 514 -13.27 -6.62 -35.76
C ILE A 514 -12.53 -6.50 -37.09
N MET A 515 -11.36 -7.13 -37.22
CA MET A 515 -10.59 -7.11 -38.46
C MET A 515 -11.33 -7.78 -39.62
N PHE A 516 -11.98 -8.93 -39.38
CA PHE A 516 -12.77 -9.61 -40.42
C PHE A 516 -14.04 -8.84 -40.78
N ALA A 517 -14.67 -8.14 -39.83
CA ALA A 517 -15.79 -7.25 -40.14
C ALA A 517 -15.36 -6.12 -41.10
N ILE A 518 -14.23 -5.46 -40.82
CA ILE A 518 -13.65 -4.43 -41.69
C ILE A 518 -13.35 -5.00 -43.08
N LEU A 519 -12.68 -6.15 -43.17
CA LEU A 519 -12.36 -6.78 -44.46
C LEU A 519 -13.63 -7.18 -45.23
N GLY A 520 -14.67 -7.65 -44.54
CA GLY A 520 -15.97 -7.94 -45.12
C GLY A 520 -16.62 -6.71 -45.75
N GLU A 521 -16.64 -5.59 -45.02
CA GLU A 521 -17.17 -4.31 -45.51
C GLU A 521 -16.33 -3.72 -46.65
N MET A 522 -15.00 -3.84 -46.59
CA MET A 522 -14.11 -3.46 -47.69
C MET A 522 -14.37 -4.29 -48.96
N ASN A 523 -14.68 -5.58 -48.82
CA ASN A 523 -15.04 -6.43 -49.94
C ASN A 523 -16.40 -6.02 -50.55
N GLN A 524 -17.40 -5.71 -49.72
CA GLN A 524 -18.68 -5.19 -50.22
C GLN A 524 -18.52 -3.82 -50.90
N LEU A 525 -17.74 -2.91 -50.31
CA LEU A 525 -17.38 -1.64 -50.92
C LEU A 525 -16.78 -1.83 -52.32
N SER A 526 -15.78 -2.72 -52.45
CA SER A 526 -15.15 -3.04 -53.73
C SER A 526 -16.15 -3.56 -54.76
N LYS A 527 -17.08 -4.42 -54.34
CA LYS A 527 -18.16 -4.94 -55.19
C LYS A 527 -19.12 -3.84 -55.63
N SER A 528 -19.61 -3.01 -54.71
CA SER A 528 -20.53 -1.90 -55.02
C SER A 528 -19.88 -0.87 -55.93
N LEU A 529 -18.59 -0.55 -55.75
CA LEU A 529 -17.84 0.33 -56.66
C LEU A 529 -17.71 -0.29 -58.05
N ARG A 530 -17.37 -1.58 -58.15
CA ARG A 530 -17.30 -2.28 -59.45
C ARG A 530 -18.65 -2.22 -60.18
N GLU A 531 -19.74 -2.54 -59.48
CA GLU A 531 -21.09 -2.49 -60.03
C GLU A 531 -21.53 -1.07 -60.39
N PHE A 532 -21.12 -0.06 -59.61
CA PHE A 532 -21.35 1.35 -59.91
C PHE A 532 -20.75 1.74 -61.26
N PHE A 533 -19.47 1.40 -61.51
CA PHE A 533 -18.79 1.73 -62.76
C PHE A 533 -19.28 0.90 -63.94
N VAL A 534 -19.46 -0.42 -63.77
CA VAL A 534 -19.91 -1.33 -64.85
C VAL A 534 -21.32 -0.98 -65.31
N ASN A 535 -22.21 -0.55 -64.41
CA ASN A 535 -23.59 -0.20 -64.73
C ASN A 535 -23.79 1.29 -65.08
N GLY A 536 -22.75 1.99 -65.55
CA GLY A 536 -22.88 3.36 -66.06
C GLY A 536 -23.18 4.42 -65.01
N LEU A 537 -22.56 4.29 -63.83
CA LEU A 537 -22.70 5.19 -62.67
C LEU A 537 -24.09 5.12 -62.05
N SER A 538 -24.54 3.89 -61.73
CA SER A 538 -25.83 3.64 -61.10
C SER A 538 -25.92 4.27 -59.71
N THR A 539 -26.82 5.24 -59.51
CA THR A 539 -26.94 5.97 -58.23
C THR A 539 -27.13 5.04 -57.04
N SER A 540 -27.96 3.99 -57.15
CA SER A 540 -28.17 3.01 -56.06
C SER A 540 -26.86 2.34 -55.63
N LYS A 541 -26.01 1.96 -56.58
CA LYS A 541 -24.72 1.31 -56.28
C LYS A 541 -23.69 2.29 -55.73
N GLY A 542 -23.78 3.56 -56.11
CA GLY A 542 -23.01 4.64 -55.50
C GLY A 542 -23.37 4.84 -54.03
N GLU A 543 -24.66 4.83 -53.68
CA GLU A 543 -25.12 4.95 -52.28
C GLU A 543 -24.76 3.71 -51.44
N GLU A 544 -24.84 2.50 -52.00
CA GLU A 544 -24.33 1.28 -51.35
C GLU A 544 -22.83 1.39 -51.07
N ALA A 545 -22.03 1.81 -52.07
CA ALA A 545 -20.60 2.01 -51.90
C ALA A 545 -20.31 3.06 -50.81
N LYS A 546 -21.02 4.19 -50.81
CA LYS A 546 -20.90 5.22 -49.76
C LYS A 546 -21.22 4.65 -48.37
N THR A 547 -22.28 3.85 -48.25
CA THR A 547 -22.67 3.21 -46.99
C THR A 547 -21.56 2.28 -46.49
N HIS A 548 -21.03 1.40 -47.34
CA HIS A 548 -19.93 0.50 -46.96
C HIS A 548 -18.65 1.25 -46.63
N ALA A 549 -18.30 2.32 -47.37
CA ALA A 549 -17.16 3.17 -47.06
C ALA A 549 -17.29 3.80 -45.67
N ASN A 550 -18.46 4.33 -45.32
CA ASN A 550 -18.72 4.91 -44.00
C ASN A 550 -18.68 3.85 -42.89
N THR A 551 -19.17 2.63 -43.16
CA THR A 551 -19.03 1.52 -42.21
C THR A 551 -17.56 1.14 -42.00
N VAL A 552 -16.77 1.02 -43.07
CA VAL A 552 -15.31 0.78 -42.98
C VAL A 552 -14.63 1.89 -42.20
N GLY A 553 -14.92 3.16 -42.49
CA GLY A 553 -14.36 4.32 -41.77
C GLY A 553 -14.70 4.29 -40.29
N LYS A 554 -15.97 4.00 -39.94
CA LYS A 554 -16.43 3.88 -38.55
C LYS A 554 -15.77 2.71 -37.82
N GLN A 555 -15.75 1.52 -38.42
CA GLN A 555 -15.15 0.33 -37.82
C GLN A 555 -13.62 0.45 -37.71
N THR A 556 -12.97 1.03 -38.71
CA THR A 556 -11.53 1.32 -38.69
C THR A 556 -11.22 2.36 -37.64
N SER A 557 -12.04 3.41 -37.50
CA SER A 557 -11.89 4.40 -36.42
C SER A 557 -12.13 3.79 -35.04
N ALA A 558 -13.05 2.84 -34.91
CA ALA A 558 -13.23 2.08 -33.67
C ALA A 558 -11.98 1.23 -33.37
N ALA A 559 -11.50 0.44 -34.33
CA ALA A 559 -10.28 -0.37 -34.19
C ALA A 559 -9.02 0.48 -33.95
N MET A 560 -8.90 1.61 -34.62
CA MET A 560 -7.82 2.58 -34.43
C MET A 560 -7.97 3.33 -33.11
N GLY A 561 -9.19 3.56 -32.63
CA GLY A 561 -9.48 4.03 -31.28
C GLY A 561 -9.06 2.99 -30.23
N MET A 562 -9.15 1.70 -30.57
CA MET A 562 -8.55 0.67 -29.75
C MET A 562 -7.02 0.79 -29.76
N LEU A 563 -6.38 0.97 -30.92
CA LEU A 563 -4.92 1.05 -31.05
C LEU A 563 -4.32 2.33 -30.45
N LYS A 564 -4.95 3.48 -30.69
CA LYS A 564 -4.62 4.77 -30.10
C LYS A 564 -5.36 4.87 -28.77
N GLY A 565 -4.91 4.10 -27.77
CA GLY A 565 -5.46 4.27 -26.42
C GLY A 565 -5.41 5.75 -26.06
N LYS A 566 -6.51 6.28 -25.49
CA LYS A 566 -6.77 7.72 -25.31
C LYS A 566 -5.59 8.39 -24.59
N GLY A 567 -4.61 8.85 -25.35
CA GLY A 567 -3.57 9.75 -24.89
C GLY A 567 -4.24 11.10 -24.69
N ARG A 568 -4.61 11.37 -23.44
CA ARG A 568 -4.85 12.73 -22.96
C ARG A 568 -3.62 13.18 -22.19
#